data_AF-A0A5N6SU94-F1
#
_entry.id   AF-A0A5N6SU94-F1
#
_cell.length_a   1.000
_cell.length_b   1.000
_cell.length_c   1.000
_cell.angle_alpha   90.00
_cell.angle_beta   90.00
_cell.angle_gamma   90.00
#
_symmetry.space_group_name_H-M   'P 1'
#
loop_
_entity.id
_entity.type
_entity.pdbx_description
1 polymer ?
#
loop_
_entity_poly.entity_id
_entity_poly.type
_entity_poly.pdbx_seq_one_letter_code
_entity_poly.pdbx_strand_id
1 'polypeptide(L)'
;MPEVSTELLDVATIGAEKTVLEIGFGCFNYPGTPMSTNGVPDIHLVTGEMVQKYLEQFAIESDLMPLIRLNSWVAKTERCPRGWRPTVNGRHIESTKLIFACGVPSVPAEAPSKVEPGAIVAHSRDIAKILHTLEASHDVVVLGAGKSAYDAAHLLCSMGKRVTWIIRPDGCFYPLDELS
;
A
#
# COMPACT_ATOMS: atom_id res chain seq x y z
N MET A 1 5.13 -9.37 45.46
CA MET A 1 4.89 -9.91 44.11
C MET A 1 3.42 -9.68 43.79
N PRO A 2 3.06 -8.80 42.84
CA PRO A 2 1.68 -8.72 42.41
C PRO A 2 1.46 -9.62 41.18
N GLU A 3 0.32 -10.30 41.22
CA GLU A 3 -0.23 -11.16 40.17
C GLU A 3 -0.45 -10.39 38.87
N VAL A 4 -0.03 -10.97 37.75
CA VAL A 4 -0.35 -10.48 36.41
C VAL A 4 -1.62 -11.20 35.95
N SER A 5 -2.70 -10.43 35.89
CA SER A 5 -3.98 -10.81 35.28
C SER A 5 -3.75 -11.30 33.85
N THR A 6 -4.18 -12.53 33.58
CA THR A 6 -4.22 -13.15 32.25
C THR A 6 -5.60 -12.84 31.65
N GLU A 7 -5.79 -11.61 31.16
CA GLU A 7 -6.96 -11.28 30.35
C GLU A 7 -6.72 -11.68 28.89
N LEU A 8 -7.30 -12.83 28.54
CA LEU A 8 -7.92 -13.18 27.27
C LEU A 8 -7.60 -12.23 26.09
N LEU A 9 -6.62 -12.62 25.29
CA LEU A 9 -6.52 -12.15 23.91
C LEU A 9 -7.58 -12.89 23.10
N ASP A 10 -8.61 -12.16 22.67
CA ASP A 10 -9.60 -12.62 21.70
C ASP A 10 -8.89 -13.08 20.42
N VAL A 11 -8.82 -14.40 20.23
CA VAL A 11 -8.36 -15.01 18.98
C VAL A 11 -9.53 -14.92 17.98
N ALA A 12 -9.61 -13.81 17.26
CA ALA A 12 -10.48 -13.70 16.10
C ALA A 12 -9.93 -14.58 14.96
N THR A 13 -10.58 -15.73 14.75
CA THR A 13 -10.34 -16.58 13.58
C THR A 13 -11.04 -15.94 12.39
N ILE A 14 -10.29 -15.44 11.41
CA ILE A 14 -10.87 -14.79 10.22
C ILE A 14 -10.36 -15.51 8.97
N GLY A 15 -11.33 -15.96 8.16
CA GLY A 15 -11.15 -16.84 7.02
C GLY A 15 -10.30 -16.24 5.90
N ALA A 16 -9.47 -17.11 5.33
CA ALA A 16 -8.60 -16.86 4.20
C ALA A 16 -9.41 -16.84 2.90
N GLU A 17 -9.64 -15.69 2.29
CA GLU A 17 -9.86 -15.62 0.84
C GLU A 17 -9.70 -14.20 0.29
N LYS A 18 -8.65 -14.01 -0.51
CA LYS A 18 -8.33 -12.86 -1.37
C LYS A 18 -7.88 -11.59 -0.62
N THR A 19 -6.84 -10.94 -1.15
CA THR A 19 -6.35 -9.64 -0.68
C THR A 19 -7.38 -8.58 -1.05
N VAL A 20 -8.39 -8.47 -0.21
CA VAL A 20 -9.47 -7.53 -0.36
C VAL A 20 -9.06 -6.25 0.36
N LEU A 21 -9.13 -5.11 -0.32
CA LEU A 21 -9.12 -3.85 0.41
C LEU A 21 -10.36 -3.91 1.29
N GLU A 22 -10.20 -3.89 2.61
CA GLU A 22 -11.30 -3.77 3.59
C GLU A 22 -11.94 -2.37 3.48
N ILE A 23 -12.37 -2.00 2.28
CA ILE A 23 -13.03 -0.76 1.93
C ILE A 23 -14.30 -1.17 1.21
N GLY A 24 -15.42 -0.64 1.70
CA GLY A 24 -16.74 -0.94 1.16
C GLY A 24 -16.90 -0.46 -0.28
N PHE A 25 -17.78 -1.15 -1.00
CA PHE A 25 -18.23 -0.74 -2.32
C PHE A 25 -18.74 0.71 -2.31
N GLY A 26 -18.34 1.49 -3.33
CA GLY A 26 -18.75 2.87 -3.51
C GLY A 26 -17.82 3.93 -2.90
N CYS A 27 -16.89 3.56 -2.02
CA CYS A 27 -15.95 4.51 -1.41
C CYS A 27 -14.94 5.13 -2.40
N PHE A 28 -14.79 4.55 -3.60
CA PHE A 28 -13.89 5.04 -4.64
C PHE A 28 -14.60 5.78 -5.79
N ASN A 29 -15.92 5.97 -5.70
CA ASN A 29 -16.68 6.60 -6.77
C ASN A 29 -16.37 8.11 -6.87
N TYR A 30 -16.08 8.57 -8.08
CA TYR A 30 -16.25 9.98 -8.42
C TYR A 30 -17.72 10.39 -8.34
N PRO A 31 -18.02 11.63 -7.91
CA PRO A 31 -19.38 12.15 -7.92
C PRO A 31 -20.02 12.00 -9.30
N GLY A 32 -21.20 11.37 -9.36
CA GLY A 32 -21.95 11.14 -10.60
C GLY A 32 -21.44 10.01 -11.48
N THR A 33 -20.35 9.32 -11.12
CA THR A 33 -19.80 8.19 -11.89
C THR A 33 -19.63 6.96 -11.00
N PRO A 34 -20.70 6.19 -10.74
CA PRO A 34 -20.62 5.03 -9.84
C PRO A 34 -19.82 3.88 -10.47
N MET A 35 -19.06 3.16 -9.64
CA MET A 35 -18.43 1.90 -10.02
C MET A 35 -19.50 0.84 -10.40
N SER A 36 -19.19 0.01 -11.40
CA SER A 36 -20.07 -1.10 -11.78
C SER A 36 -20.18 -2.14 -10.67
N THR A 37 -21.37 -2.70 -10.49
CA THR A 37 -21.61 -3.80 -9.54
C THR A 37 -21.26 -5.17 -10.11
N ASN A 38 -20.84 -5.24 -11.38
CA ASN A 38 -20.49 -6.51 -12.03
C ASN A 38 -19.21 -7.09 -11.43
N GLY A 39 -19.30 -8.30 -10.87
CA GLY A 39 -18.15 -8.98 -10.26
C GLY A 39 -17.82 -8.53 -8.84
N VAL A 40 -18.72 -7.79 -8.17
CA VAL A 40 -18.61 -7.48 -6.74
C VAL A 40 -18.68 -8.81 -5.96
N PRO A 41 -17.68 -9.12 -5.10
CA PRO A 41 -17.76 -10.26 -4.20
C PRO A 41 -18.93 -10.13 -3.21
N ASP A 42 -19.51 -11.25 -2.77
CA ASP A 42 -20.66 -11.29 -1.84
C ASP A 42 -20.41 -10.53 -0.52
N ILE A 43 -19.14 -10.29 -0.18
CA ILE A 43 -18.72 -9.56 1.01
C ILE A 43 -18.77 -8.02 0.86
N HIS A 44 -19.26 -7.47 -0.27
CA HIS A 44 -19.40 -6.03 -0.54
C HIS A 44 -18.12 -5.19 -0.42
N LEU A 45 -16.96 -5.83 -0.51
CA LEU A 45 -15.66 -5.17 -0.50
C LEU A 45 -15.11 -5.01 -1.93
N VAL A 46 -14.31 -3.97 -2.15
CA VAL A 46 -13.67 -3.74 -3.46
C VAL A 46 -12.31 -4.41 -3.54
N THR A 47 -12.01 -4.98 -4.71
CA THR A 47 -10.67 -5.48 -5.02
C THR A 47 -9.86 -4.42 -5.75
N GLY A 48 -8.52 -4.57 -5.76
CA GLY A 48 -7.65 -3.70 -6.56
C GLY A 48 -7.99 -3.74 -8.05
N GLU A 49 -8.39 -4.90 -8.57
CA GLU A 49 -8.81 -5.08 -9.96
C GLU A 49 -10.10 -4.30 -10.28
N MET A 50 -11.08 -4.30 -9.37
CA MET A 50 -12.32 -3.51 -9.54
C MET A 50 -12.02 -2.02 -9.58
N VAL A 51 -11.15 -1.53 -8.68
CA VAL A 51 -10.73 -0.13 -8.65
C VAL A 51 -9.97 0.23 -9.93
N GLN A 52 -9.05 -0.62 -10.39
CA GLN A 52 -8.31 -0.39 -11.63
C GLN A 52 -9.25 -0.28 -12.84
N LYS A 53 -10.14 -1.27 -13.03
CA LYS A 53 -11.12 -1.28 -14.14
C LYS A 53 -12.01 -0.04 -14.12
N TYR A 54 -12.45 0.36 -12.94
CA TYR A 54 -13.24 1.58 -12.76
C TYR A 54 -12.49 2.83 -13.20
N LEU A 55 -11.24 3.01 -12.75
CA LEU A 55 -10.43 4.19 -13.11
C LEU A 55 -10.08 4.22 -14.60
N GLU A 56 -9.80 3.07 -15.21
CA GLU A 56 -9.58 2.94 -16.66
C GLU A 56 -10.83 3.34 -17.44
N GLN A 57 -12.00 2.80 -17.06
CA GLN A 57 -13.26 3.13 -17.72
C GLN A 57 -13.60 4.62 -17.58
N PHE A 58 -13.42 5.18 -16.38
CA PHE A 58 -13.62 6.61 -16.14
C PHE A 58 -12.72 7.48 -17.04
N ALA A 59 -11.45 7.10 -17.21
CA ALA A 59 -10.52 7.83 -18.08
C ALA A 59 -10.92 7.77 -19.56
N ILE A 60 -11.50 6.65 -20.01
CA ILE A 60 -12.02 6.49 -21.37
C ILE A 60 -13.28 7.35 -21.56
N GLU A 61 -14.26 7.24 -20.67
CA GLU A 61 -15.54 7.96 -20.76
C GLU A 61 -15.40 9.48 -20.64
N SER A 62 -14.39 9.92 -19.88
CA SER A 62 -14.08 11.34 -19.68
C SER A 62 -13.09 11.90 -20.72
N ASP A 63 -12.77 11.14 -21.77
CA ASP A 63 -11.81 11.52 -22.83
C ASP A 63 -10.43 11.98 -22.30
N LEU A 64 -9.97 11.35 -21.22
CA LEU A 64 -8.66 11.64 -20.61
C LEU A 64 -7.53 10.86 -21.28
N MET A 65 -7.84 9.73 -21.92
CA MET A 65 -6.85 8.86 -22.55
C MET A 65 -5.90 9.58 -23.53
N PRO A 66 -6.36 10.49 -24.42
CA PRO A 66 -5.48 11.23 -25.32
C PRO A 66 -4.53 12.21 -24.61
N LEU A 67 -4.87 12.60 -23.36
CA LEU A 67 -4.09 13.53 -22.55
C LEU A 67 -3.00 12.82 -21.73
N ILE A 68 -3.10 11.49 -21.57
CA ILE A 68 -2.19 10.69 -20.77
C ILE A 68 -1.06 10.16 -21.65
N ARG A 69 0.19 10.47 -21.26
CA ARG A 69 1.39 9.90 -21.89
C ARG A 69 2.02 8.90 -20.93
N LEU A 70 1.77 7.62 -21.18
CA LEU A 70 2.41 6.53 -20.45
C LEU A 70 3.92 6.47 -20.78
N ASN A 71 4.68 5.72 -19.98
CA ASN A 71 6.14 5.57 -20.13
C ASN A 71 6.90 6.90 -20.17
N SER A 72 6.39 7.91 -19.47
CA SER A 72 6.94 9.27 -19.42
C SER A 72 7.44 9.59 -18.01
N TRP A 73 8.69 9.26 -17.72
CA TRP A 73 9.28 9.45 -16.39
C TRP A 73 9.74 10.90 -16.18
N VAL A 74 9.19 11.57 -15.18
CA VAL A 74 9.58 12.94 -14.79
C VAL A 74 10.66 12.87 -13.72
N ALA A 75 11.91 13.19 -14.09
CA ALA A 75 13.06 13.08 -13.18
C ALA A 75 13.28 14.32 -12.32
N LYS A 76 12.98 15.51 -12.86
CA LYS A 76 13.19 16.80 -12.20
C LYS A 76 12.19 17.81 -12.72
N THR A 77 11.83 18.78 -11.90
CA THR A 77 11.02 19.93 -12.29
C THR A 77 11.70 21.21 -11.83
N GLU A 78 11.86 22.17 -12.75
CA GLU A 78 12.51 23.44 -12.46
C GLU A 78 11.54 24.60 -12.68
N ARG A 79 11.68 25.66 -11.88
CA ARG A 79 10.93 26.90 -12.09
C ARG A 79 11.61 27.73 -13.18
N CYS A 80 10.81 28.26 -14.10
CA CYS A 80 11.26 29.17 -15.15
C CYS A 80 10.50 30.50 -15.06
N PRO A 81 10.97 31.59 -15.70
CA PRO A 81 10.33 32.91 -15.61
C PRO A 81 8.83 32.91 -15.95
N ARG A 82 8.39 32.03 -16.86
CA ARG A 82 6.99 31.96 -17.33
C ARG A 82 6.23 30.70 -16.88
N GLY A 83 6.80 29.90 -15.97
CA GLY A 83 6.15 28.67 -15.53
C GLY A 83 7.13 27.63 -15.00
N TRP A 84 7.02 26.40 -15.51
CA TRP A 84 7.73 25.21 -15.07
C TRP A 84 8.34 24.47 -16.24
N ARG A 85 9.48 23.82 -15.97
CA ARG A 85 10.21 22.98 -16.91
C ARG A 85 10.49 21.61 -16.28
N PRO A 86 9.56 20.64 -16.40
CA PRO A 86 9.86 19.24 -16.16
C PRO A 86 10.85 18.65 -17.17
N THR A 87 11.72 17.77 -16.68
CA THR A 87 12.58 16.89 -17.48
C THR A 87 11.96 15.51 -17.55
N VAL A 88 11.41 15.16 -18.70
CA VAL A 88 10.68 13.92 -18.98
C VAL A 88 11.49 13.05 -19.92
N ASN A 89 11.92 11.86 -19.48
CA ASN A 89 12.80 10.97 -20.26
C ASN A 89 14.02 11.71 -20.86
N GLY A 90 14.63 12.61 -20.09
CA GLY A 90 15.78 13.43 -20.54
C GLY A 90 15.44 14.61 -21.44
N ARG A 91 14.16 14.86 -21.76
CA ARG A 91 13.71 16.00 -22.58
C ARG A 91 12.99 17.04 -21.73
N HIS A 92 13.14 18.31 -22.08
CA HIS A 92 12.41 19.38 -21.41
C HIS A 92 11.03 19.60 -22.01
N ILE A 93 10.03 19.74 -21.15
CA ILE A 93 8.68 20.17 -21.52
C ILE A 93 8.42 21.48 -20.76
N GLU A 94 7.86 22.48 -21.42
CA GLU A 94 7.49 23.74 -20.77
C GLU A 94 5.98 23.77 -20.50
N SER A 95 5.61 24.27 -19.32
CA SER A 95 4.22 24.49 -18.95
C SER A 95 4.09 25.75 -18.11
N THR A 96 2.94 26.43 -18.18
CA THR A 96 2.64 27.59 -17.33
C THR A 96 2.26 27.17 -15.91
N LYS A 97 1.70 25.97 -15.74
CA LYS A 97 1.25 25.41 -14.46
C LYS A 97 1.70 23.95 -14.32
N LEU A 98 1.95 23.53 -13.09
CA LEU A 98 2.34 22.16 -12.75
C LEU A 98 1.47 21.68 -11.58
N ILE A 99 0.84 20.52 -11.75
CA ILE A 99 0.07 19.84 -10.71
C ILE A 99 0.80 18.55 -10.39
N PHE A 100 1.13 18.33 -9.11
CA PHE A 100 1.73 17.10 -8.63
C PHE A 100 0.64 16.12 -8.23
N ALA A 101 0.57 14.98 -8.93
CA ALA A 101 -0.36 13.88 -8.68
C ALA A 101 0.38 12.54 -8.50
N CYS A 102 1.57 12.57 -7.90
CA CYS A 102 2.42 11.38 -7.71
C CYS A 102 2.07 10.55 -6.45
N GLY A 103 0.97 10.88 -5.76
CA GLY A 103 0.63 10.29 -4.47
C GLY A 103 1.60 10.69 -3.35
N VAL A 104 1.47 10.05 -2.19
CA VAL A 104 2.42 10.20 -1.09
C VAL A 104 3.63 9.31 -1.39
N PRO A 105 4.84 9.86 -1.55
CA PRO A 105 6.03 9.04 -1.71
C PRO A 105 6.32 8.34 -0.38
N SER A 106 5.82 7.13 -0.19
CA SER A 106 6.22 6.31 0.95
C SER A 106 7.66 5.85 0.71
N VAL A 107 8.62 6.53 1.34
CA VAL A 107 9.99 6.00 1.47
C VAL A 107 9.90 4.88 2.51
N PRO A 108 10.25 3.62 2.15
CA PRO A 108 10.30 2.54 3.11
C PRO A 108 11.19 2.93 4.29
N ALA A 109 10.71 2.73 5.52
CA ALA A 109 11.57 2.88 6.69
C ALA A 109 12.75 1.90 6.59
N GLU A 110 13.89 2.29 7.18
CA GLU A 110 15.07 1.43 7.20
C GLU A 110 14.76 0.09 7.89
N ALA A 111 15.39 -0.97 7.38
CA ALA A 111 15.31 -2.30 7.98
C ALA A 111 15.83 -2.25 9.43
N PRO A 112 15.27 -3.05 10.35
CA PRO A 112 15.77 -3.12 11.71
C PRO A 112 17.27 -3.48 11.72
N SER A 113 18.04 -2.76 12.54
CA SER A 113 19.50 -2.88 12.62
C SER A 113 20.01 -4.21 13.17
N LYS A 114 19.13 -5.02 13.77
CA LYS A 114 19.46 -6.32 14.36
C LYS A 114 18.45 -7.37 13.94
N VAL A 115 18.87 -8.25 13.04
CA VAL A 115 18.12 -9.43 12.61
C VAL A 115 18.96 -10.68 12.82
N GLU A 116 18.32 -11.83 12.94
CA GLU A 116 19.04 -13.10 13.08
C GLU A 116 19.90 -13.37 11.83
N PRO A 117 21.10 -13.96 12.00
CA PRO A 117 21.92 -14.35 10.86
C PRO A 117 21.17 -15.29 9.91
N GLY A 118 21.08 -14.91 8.62
CA GLY A 118 20.35 -15.68 7.61
C GLY A 118 18.86 -15.32 7.48
N ALA A 119 18.33 -14.42 8.31
CA ALA A 119 16.99 -13.90 8.15
C ALA A 119 16.86 -13.02 6.90
N ILE A 120 15.77 -13.20 6.15
CA ILE A 120 15.45 -12.38 4.98
C ILE A 120 14.53 -11.24 5.43
N VAL A 121 14.97 -10.01 5.18
CA VAL A 121 14.22 -8.80 5.52
C VAL A 121 13.70 -8.17 4.23
N ALA A 122 12.40 -7.89 4.20
CA ALA A 122 11.74 -7.22 3.09
C ALA A 122 10.68 -6.25 3.60
N HIS A 123 10.44 -5.19 2.83
CA HIS A 123 9.32 -4.29 3.07
C HIS A 123 8.03 -4.89 2.53
N SER A 124 6.86 -4.54 3.10
CA SER A 124 5.56 -5.07 2.68
C SER A 124 5.27 -4.89 1.18
N ARG A 125 5.81 -3.84 0.56
CA ARG A 125 5.73 -3.59 -0.89
C ARG A 125 6.39 -4.66 -1.76
N ASP A 126 7.30 -5.43 -1.20
CA ASP A 126 8.11 -6.43 -1.90
C ASP A 126 7.65 -7.86 -1.61
N ILE A 127 6.55 -8.06 -0.87
CA ILE A 127 5.99 -9.38 -0.53
C ILE A 127 5.83 -10.26 -1.79
N ALA A 128 5.30 -9.70 -2.87
CA ALA A 128 5.14 -10.44 -4.13
C ALA A 128 6.47 -10.97 -4.70
N LYS A 129 7.58 -10.26 -4.50
CA LYS A 129 8.91 -10.67 -5.00
C LYS A 129 9.50 -11.81 -4.16
N ILE A 130 9.18 -11.86 -2.88
CA ILE A 130 9.70 -12.86 -1.94
C ILE A 130 8.70 -13.99 -1.67
N LEU A 131 7.64 -14.10 -2.47
CA LEU A 131 6.57 -15.07 -2.23
C LEU A 131 7.11 -16.51 -2.13
N HIS A 132 8.01 -16.91 -3.03
CA HIS A 132 8.66 -18.23 -3.00
C HIS A 132 9.42 -18.49 -1.69
N THR A 133 10.10 -17.47 -1.15
CA THR A 133 10.77 -17.54 0.16
C THR A 133 9.76 -17.69 1.28
N LEU A 134 8.67 -16.93 1.24
CA LEU A 134 7.59 -16.99 2.24
C LEU A 134 6.90 -18.35 2.21
N GLU A 135 6.70 -18.94 1.04
CA GLU A 135 6.15 -20.29 0.90
C GLU A 135 7.03 -21.34 1.58
N ALA A 136 8.36 -21.21 1.47
CA ALA A 136 9.33 -22.11 2.09
C ALA A 136 9.56 -21.85 3.59
N SER A 137 9.24 -20.66 4.09
CA SER A 137 9.40 -20.33 5.51
C SER A 137 8.23 -20.84 6.36
N HIS A 138 8.48 -21.11 7.63
CA HIS A 138 7.43 -21.43 8.60
C HIS A 138 7.12 -20.23 9.52
N ASP A 139 8.17 -19.51 9.91
CA ASP A 139 8.14 -18.47 10.92
C ASP A 139 8.42 -17.12 10.30
N VAL A 140 7.51 -16.16 10.55
CA VAL A 140 7.61 -14.82 9.98
C VAL A 140 7.35 -13.78 11.04
N VAL A 141 8.19 -12.75 11.08
CA VAL A 141 8.01 -11.58 11.95
C VAL A 141 7.46 -10.44 11.10
N VAL A 142 6.34 -9.88 11.53
CA VAL A 142 5.75 -8.67 10.94
C VAL A 142 6.01 -7.51 11.89
N LEU A 143 6.61 -6.43 11.40
CA LEU A 143 6.92 -5.23 12.17
C LEU A 143 6.03 -4.06 11.72
N GLY A 144 5.37 -3.41 12.68
CA GLY A 144 4.58 -2.19 12.47
C GLY A 144 3.08 -2.38 12.72
N ALA A 145 2.35 -1.28 12.92
CA ALA A 145 0.93 -1.29 13.28
C ALA A 145 0.00 -0.70 12.19
N GLY A 146 0.57 -0.30 11.04
CA GLY A 146 -0.22 0.27 9.94
C GLY A 146 -1.08 -0.78 9.23
N LYS A 147 -2.03 -0.32 8.40
CA LYS A 147 -2.89 -1.20 7.60
C LYS A 147 -2.09 -2.21 6.77
N SER A 148 -0.96 -1.80 6.20
CA SER A 148 -0.10 -2.71 5.43
C SER A 148 0.53 -3.84 6.27
N ALA A 149 0.77 -3.61 7.57
CA ALA A 149 1.25 -4.66 8.47
C ALA A 149 0.13 -5.63 8.84
N TYR A 150 -1.09 -5.13 9.06
CA TYR A 150 -2.27 -5.96 9.26
C TYR A 150 -2.56 -6.83 8.03
N ASP A 151 -2.64 -6.23 6.83
CA ASP A 151 -2.89 -6.97 5.58
C ASP A 151 -1.80 -8.04 5.33
N ALA A 152 -0.54 -7.74 5.64
CA ALA A 152 0.56 -8.69 5.54
C ALA A 152 0.45 -9.83 6.57
N ALA A 153 0.15 -9.52 7.83
CA ALA A 153 -0.06 -10.53 8.86
C ALA A 153 -1.23 -11.46 8.52
N HIS A 154 -2.35 -10.90 8.03
CA HIS A 154 -3.49 -11.67 7.56
C HIS A 154 -3.13 -12.60 6.39
N LEU A 155 -2.42 -12.09 5.39
CA LEU A 155 -1.93 -12.90 4.26
C LEU A 155 -1.03 -14.05 4.76
N LEU A 156 -0.08 -13.77 5.64
CA LEU A 156 0.85 -14.79 6.14
C LEU A 156 0.14 -15.86 6.99
N CYS A 157 -0.79 -15.45 7.86
CA CYS A 157 -1.63 -16.37 8.62
C CYS A 157 -2.50 -17.24 7.70
N SER A 158 -3.09 -16.67 6.66
CA SER A 158 -3.88 -17.43 5.67
C SER A 158 -3.04 -18.42 4.85
N MET A 159 -1.75 -18.17 4.69
CA MET A 159 -0.77 -19.11 4.13
C MET A 159 -0.30 -20.18 5.12
N GLY A 160 -0.85 -20.23 6.34
CA GLY A 160 -0.49 -21.20 7.38
C GLY A 160 0.84 -20.91 8.08
N LYS A 161 1.36 -19.67 7.99
CA LYS A 161 2.62 -19.27 8.64
C LYS A 161 2.40 -18.97 10.12
N ARG A 162 3.42 -19.21 10.95
CA ARG A 162 3.45 -18.73 12.34
C ARG A 162 3.93 -17.28 12.34
N VAL A 163 3.01 -16.35 12.58
CA VAL A 163 3.27 -14.92 12.54
C VAL A 163 3.51 -14.37 13.95
N THR A 164 4.68 -13.77 14.16
CA THR A 164 4.96 -12.93 15.33
C THR A 164 4.77 -11.47 14.91
N TRP A 165 3.73 -10.82 15.41
CA TRP A 165 3.43 -9.43 15.07
C TRP A 165 3.94 -8.48 16.15
N ILE A 166 4.93 -7.67 15.81
CA ILE A 166 5.57 -6.70 16.71
C ILE A 166 5.03 -5.29 16.42
N ILE A 167 4.39 -4.71 17.43
CA ILE A 167 3.83 -3.36 17.41
C ILE A 167 4.56 -2.52 18.46
N ARG A 168 4.96 -1.30 18.10
CA ARG A 168 5.52 -0.36 19.08
C ARG A 168 4.44 0.06 20.09
N PRO A 169 4.78 0.30 21.36
CA PRO A 169 3.81 0.67 22.38
C PRO A 169 2.96 1.90 22.04
N ASP A 170 3.51 2.84 21.28
CA ASP A 170 2.85 4.07 20.84
C ASP A 170 2.03 3.90 19.56
N GLY A 171 2.10 2.74 18.90
CA GLY A 171 1.42 2.45 17.64
C GLY A 171 1.80 3.36 16.48
N CYS A 172 2.80 4.24 16.66
CA CYS A 172 3.04 5.36 15.75
C CYS A 172 3.99 4.99 14.62
N PHE A 173 3.69 5.52 13.43
CA PHE A 173 4.47 5.29 12.21
C PHE A 173 5.76 6.12 12.16
N TYR A 174 5.79 7.27 12.85
CA TYR A 174 6.94 8.17 12.87
C TYR A 174 7.72 8.03 14.18
N PRO A 175 9.07 8.12 14.14
CA PRO A 175 9.83 8.38 15.35
C PRO A 175 9.33 9.70 15.95
N LEU A 176 8.97 9.71 17.24
CA LEU A 176 8.61 10.94 17.94
C LEU A 176 9.77 11.96 17.97
N ASP A 177 10.98 11.48 17.68
CA ASP A 177 12.25 12.20 17.71
C ASP A 177 12.41 13.18 16.53
N GLU A 178 11.55 13.13 15.50
CA GLU A 178 11.59 14.03 14.33
C GLU A 178 10.50 15.13 14.37
N LEU A 179 9.75 15.24 15.47
CA LEU A 179 8.71 16.28 15.66
C LEU A 179 9.13 17.41 16.63
N SER A 180 10.43 17.62 16.85
CA SER A 180 10.96 18.73 17.66
C SER A 180 11.70 19.77 16.84
#